data_AF-A0A963BWM3-F1
#
_entry.id   AF-A0A963BWM3-F1
#
_cell.length_a   1.000
_cell.length_b   1.000
_cell.length_c   1.000
_cell.angle_alpha   90.00
_cell.angle_beta   90.00
_cell.angle_gamma   90.00
#
_symmetry.space_group_name_H-M   'P 1'
#
loop_
_entity.id
_entity.type
_entity.pdbx_description
1 polymer ?
#
loop_
_entity_poly.entity_id
_entity_poly.type
_entity_poly.pdbx_seq_one_letter_code
_entity_poly.pdbx_strand_id
1 'polypeptide(L)' 'MTEPRKLSLVRLRPDVPAEVAGRYPFHGDFPLVFLGEIPNMAGHGVFVGYSSGRLYSGIHIDHFEELGEDEV' A
#
# COMPACT_ATOMS: atom_id res chain seq x y z
N MET A 1 11.46 10.47 2.88
CA MET A 1 10.01 10.22 2.74
C MET A 1 9.54 9.53 4.00
N THR A 2 8.34 9.84 4.48
CA THR A 2 7.79 9.26 5.71
C THR A 2 6.98 8.02 5.33
N GLU A 3 7.24 6.92 6.02
CA GLU A 3 6.45 5.68 5.90
C GLU A 3 4.98 5.93 6.29
N PRO A 4 3.98 5.32 5.63
CA PRO A 4 2.58 5.42 6.05
C PRO A 4 2.38 4.96 7.49
N ARG A 5 1.41 5.53 8.20
CA ARG A 5 1.11 5.10 9.57
C ARG A 5 0.49 3.70 9.56
N LYS A 6 0.86 2.86 10.53
CA LYS A 6 0.21 1.56 10.70
C LYS A 6 -1.30 1.74 10.88
N LEU A 7 -2.07 0.92 10.18
CA LEU A 7 -3.53 0.94 10.04
C LEU A 7 -4.12 2.14 9.28
N SER A 8 -3.31 2.89 8.51
CA SER A 8 -3.84 3.92 7.62
C SER A 8 -4.29 3.35 6.27
N LEU A 9 -5.20 4.08 5.62
CA LEU A 9 -5.57 3.83 4.23
C LEU A 9 -4.53 4.46 3.31
N VAL A 10 -4.09 3.69 2.33
CA VAL A 10 -3.07 4.10 1.37
C VAL A 10 -3.54 3.88 -0.07
N ARG A 11 -3.00 4.70 -0.96
CA ARG A 11 -3.08 4.50 -2.41
C ARG A 11 -1.68 4.40 -3.01
N LEU A 12 -1.59 3.88 -4.24
CA LEU A 12 -0.37 4.05 -5.02
C LEU A 12 -0.12 5.53 -5.27
N ARG A 13 1.13 5.94 -5.14
CA ARG A 13 1.54 7.28 -5.50
C ARG A 13 1.38 7.47 -7.02
N PRO A 14 1.04 8.68 -7.47
CA PRO A 14 0.87 8.97 -8.89
C PRO A 14 2.17 8.90 -9.70
N ASP A 15 3.34 8.94 -9.04
CA ASP A 15 4.66 8.86 -9.66
C ASP A 15 5.18 7.42 -9.86
N VAL A 16 4.44 6.40 -9.41
CA VAL A 16 4.79 4.99 -9.65
C VAL A 16 4.58 4.66 -11.14
N PRO A 17 5.61 4.16 -11.86
CA PRO A 17 5.47 3.82 -13.27
C PRO A 17 4.38 2.78 -13.52
N ALA A 18 3.59 2.96 -14.59
CA ALA A 18 2.48 2.07 -14.94
C ALA A 18 2.91 0.60 -15.12
N GLU A 19 4.14 0.36 -15.59
CA GLU A 19 4.72 -0.98 -15.72
C GLU A 19 5.00 -1.66 -14.37
N VAL A 20 5.30 -0.88 -13.34
CA VAL A 20 5.50 -1.35 -11.96
C VAL A 20 4.13 -1.55 -11.33
N ALA A 21 3.25 -0.55 -11.43
CA ALA A 21 1.89 -0.61 -10.94
C ALA A 21 1.19 -1.87 -11.48
N GLY A 22 1.24 -2.10 -12.79
CA GLY A 22 0.61 -3.23 -13.50
C GLY A 22 1.02 -4.63 -13.02
N ARG A 23 2.14 -4.77 -12.30
CA ARG A 23 2.56 -6.06 -11.70
C ARG A 23 1.81 -6.39 -10.42
N TYR A 24 1.12 -5.41 -9.83
CA TYR A 24 0.47 -5.61 -8.55
C TYR A 24 -0.88 -6.32 -8.65
N PRO A 25 -1.16 -7.29 -7.76
CA PRO A 25 -2.41 -8.05 -7.77
C PRO A 25 -3.58 -7.35 -7.06
N PHE A 26 -3.45 -6.06 -6.72
CA PHE A 26 -4.39 -5.33 -5.86
C PHE A 26 -5.07 -4.11 -6.52
N HIS A 27 -5.00 -3.96 -7.84
CA HIS A 27 -5.62 -2.82 -8.55
C HIS A 27 -7.11 -2.64 -8.26
N GLY A 28 -7.85 -3.74 -8.06
CA GLY A 28 -9.28 -3.70 -7.76
C GLY A 28 -9.62 -3.53 -6.27
N ASP A 29 -8.61 -3.47 -5.41
CA ASP A 29 -8.76 -3.58 -3.96
C ASP A 29 -8.44 -2.27 -3.22
N PHE A 30 -8.09 -1.21 -3.96
CA PHE A 30 -7.82 0.10 -3.38
C PHE A 30 -9.06 0.73 -2.71
N PRO A 31 -8.86 1.57 -1.66
CA PRO A 31 -7.59 1.80 -0.97
C PRO A 31 -7.13 0.56 -0.19
N LEU A 32 -5.85 0.48 0.16
CA LEU A 32 -5.33 -0.62 1.00
C LEU A 32 -5.15 -0.14 2.44
N VAL A 33 -5.29 -1.05 3.40
CA VAL A 33 -4.89 -0.81 4.80
C VAL A 33 -3.44 -1.24 4.97
N PHE A 34 -2.57 -0.33 5.40
CA PHE A 34 -1.18 -0.64 5.70
C PHE A 34 -1.06 -1.32 7.08
N LEU A 35 -0.55 -2.55 7.14
CA LEU A 35 -0.37 -3.28 8.42
C LEU A 35 1.02 -3.11 9.04
N GLY A 36 1.98 -2.57 8.30
CA GLY A 36 3.35 -2.33 8.76
C GLY A 36 4.41 -3.00 7.89
N GLU A 37 5.66 -2.62 8.12
CA GLU A 37 6.85 -3.23 7.54
C GLU A 37 7.09 -4.66 8.07
N ILE A 38 7.65 -5.50 7.20
CA ILE A 38 8.09 -6.86 7.54
C ILE A 38 9.50 -6.77 8.16
N PRO A 39 9.71 -7.17 9.43
CA PRO A 39 10.97 -6.91 10.15
C PRO A 39 12.26 -7.45 9.50
N ASN A 40 12.16 -8.50 8.69
CA ASN A 40 13.28 -9.12 7.97
C ASN A 40 13.30 -8.79 6.47
N MET A 41 12.46 -7.87 5.99
CA MET A 41 12.44 -7.39 4.61
C MET A 41 12.26 -5.87 4.58
N ALA A 42 13.36 -5.15 4.83
CA ALA A 42 13.34 -3.69 4.87
C ALA A 42 12.72 -3.08 3.59
N GLY A 43 11.88 -2.06 3.76
CA GLY A 43 11.14 -1.38 2.70
C GLY A 43 9.94 -2.15 2.15
N HIS A 44 9.63 -3.34 2.68
CA HIS A 44 8.49 -4.16 2.24
C HIS A 44 7.46 -4.30 3.35
N GLY A 45 6.20 -4.08 2.98
CA GLY A 45 5.07 -4.05 3.90
C GLY A 45 4.05 -5.15 3.66
N VAL A 46 3.16 -5.27 4.63
CA VAL A 46 1.92 -6.04 4.53
C VAL A 46 0.74 -5.08 4.39
N PHE A 47 -0.16 -5.40 3.47
CA PHE A 47 -1.33 -4.60 3.13
C PHE A 47 -2.57 -5.48 3.08
N VAL A 48 -3.74 -4.89 3.34
CA VAL A 48 -5.03 -5.56 3.20
C VAL A 48 -5.93 -4.76 2.27
N GLY A 49 -6.56 -5.42 1.30
CA GLY A 49 -7.60 -4.81 0.46
C GLY A 49 -8.76 -4.33 1.32
N TYR A 50 -9.07 -3.03 1.31
CA TYR A 50 -10.06 -2.43 2.21
C TYR A 50 -11.45 -3.07 2.04
N SER A 51 -11.86 -3.30 0.80
CA SER A 51 -13.18 -3.86 0.47
C SER A 51 -13.20 -5.40 0.46
N SER A 52 -12.08 -6.05 0.16
CA SER A 52 -12.01 -7.49 -0.10
C SER A 52 -11.51 -8.31 1.09
N GLY A 53 -10.77 -7.69 2.01
CA GLY A 53 -10.03 -8.39 3.07
C GLY A 53 -8.84 -9.22 2.59
N ARG A 54 -8.46 -9.16 1.30
CA ARG A 54 -7.31 -9.89 0.76
C ARG A 54 -6.00 -9.35 1.33
N LEU A 55 -5.10 -10.24 1.71
CA LEU A 55 -3.80 -9.89 2.25
C LEU A 55 -2.73 -9.91 1.15
N TYR A 56 -1.95 -8.84 1.09
CA TYR A 56 -0.82 -8.66 0.18
C TYR A 56 0.45 -8.43 1.00
N SER A 57 1.49 -9.23 0.77
CA SER A 57 2.73 -9.19 1.54
C SER A 57 3.94 -9.09 0.61
N GLY A 58 5.01 -8.47 1.09
CA GLY A 58 6.24 -8.29 0.32
C GLY A 58 6.12 -7.19 -0.74
N ILE A 59 5.33 -6.15 -0.47
CA ILE A 59 5.11 -5.04 -1.39
C ILE A 59 5.95 -3.83 -0.94
N HIS A 60 6.64 -3.17 -1.86
CA HIS A 60 7.42 -1.96 -1.59
C HIS A 60 6.57 -0.84 -1.00
N ILE A 61 6.95 -0.33 0.17
CA ILE A 61 6.19 0.68 0.93
C ILE A 61 6.34 2.07 0.28
N ASP A 62 7.49 2.36 -0.33
CA ASP A 62 7.79 3.65 -0.97
C ASP A 62 6.89 3.99 -2.16
N HIS A 63 6.18 3.01 -2.71
CA HIS A 63 5.20 3.20 -3.78
C HIS A 63 3.86 3.72 -3.29
N PHE A 64 3.67 3.88 -1.97
CA PHE A 64 2.39 4.27 -1.38
C PHE A 64 2.45 5.63 -0.69
N GLU A 65 1.31 6.29 -0.69
CA GLU A 65 1.04 7.46 0.15
C GLU A 65 -0.25 7.25 0.94
N GLU A 66 -0.28 7.84 2.13
CA GLU A 66 -1.45 7.85 3.00
C GLU A 66 -2.53 8.76 2.42
N LEU A 67 -3.77 8.29 2.46
CA LEU A 67 -4.94 9.12 2.13
C LEU A 67 -5.19 10.13 3.25
N GLY A 68 -5.47 11.37 2.87
CA GLY A 68 -5.94 12.40 3.80
C GLY A 68 -7.33 12.09 4.35
N GLU A 69 -7.69 12.75 5.46
CA GLU A 69 -9.00 12.57 6.11
C GLU A 69 -10.19 12.91 5.19
N ASP A 70 -9.98 13.85 4.25
CA ASP A 70 -10.99 14.28 3.27
C ASP A 70 -11.09 13.34 2.04
N GLU A 71 -10.23 12.31 1.94
CA GLU A 71 -10.16 11.39 0.79
C GLU A 71 -10.81 10.01 1.07
N VAL A 72 -11.41 9.82 2.25
CA VAL A 72 -12.02 8.55 2.73
C VAL A 72 -13.54 8.55 2.61
#